data_AF-Q2B4I1-F1
#
_entry.id   AF-Q2B4I1-F1
#
_cell.length_a   1.000
_cell.length_b   1.000
_cell.length_c   1.000
_cell.angle_alpha   90.00
_cell.angle_beta   90.00
_cell.angle_gamma   90.00
#
_symmetry.space_group_name_H-M   'P 1'
#
loop_
_entity.id
_entity.type
_entity.pdbx_description
1 polymer ?
#
loop_
_entity_poly.entity_id
_entity_poly.type
_entity_poly.pdbx_seq_one_letter_code
_entity_poly.pdbx_strand_id
1 'polypeptide(L)'
;MGFVFSLILTAVALMVYFFDMSYAVGLTILVITAFIQAALQLVVFMHAGESDDKGTIFTNIYYSIFIALVTVFGTLLTMIWGYM
;
A
#
# COMPACT_ATOMS: atom_id res chain seq x y z
N MET A 1 -5.89 -15.37 -12.07
CA MET A 1 -5.78 -13.99 -12.61
C MET A 1 -5.08 -13.03 -11.65
N GLY A 2 -5.53 -12.90 -10.38
CA GLY A 2 -4.92 -11.96 -9.41
C GLY A 2 -3.39 -12.08 -9.23
N PHE A 3 -2.87 -13.30 -9.14
CA PHE A 3 -1.42 -13.55 -9.04
C PHE A 3 -0.61 -12.97 -10.21
N VAL A 4 -1.08 -13.13 -11.44
CA VAL A 4 -0.40 -12.59 -12.63
C VAL A 4 -0.43 -11.07 -12.62
N PHE A 5 -1.56 -10.46 -12.25
CA PHE A 5 -1.65 -9.00 -12.10
C PHE A 5 -0.69 -8.48 -11.02
N SER A 6 -0.58 -9.16 -9.88
CA SER A 6 0.37 -8.80 -8.84
C SER A 6 1.83 -8.88 -9.33
N LEU A 7 2.20 -9.92 -10.09
CA LEU A 7 3.54 -10.02 -10.68
C LEU A 7 3.82 -8.88 -11.67
N ILE A 8 2.86 -8.52 -12.51
CA ILE A 8 2.99 -7.42 -13.48
C ILE A 8 3.20 -6.09 -12.75
N LEU A 9 2.38 -5.79 -11.73
CA LEU A 9 2.51 -4.57 -10.93
C LEU A 9 3.88 -4.48 -10.25
N THR A 10 4.38 -5.59 -9.71
CA THR A 10 5.73 -5.64 -9.12
C THR A 10 6.82 -5.44 -10.16
N ALA A 11 6.70 -6.03 -11.33
CA ALA A 11 7.65 -5.82 -12.42
C ALA A 11 7.66 -4.35 -12.88
N VAL A 12 6.50 -3.71 -13.01
CA VAL A 12 6.39 -2.28 -13.34
C VAL A 12 7.03 -1.40 -12.27
N ALA A 13 6.83 -1.70 -10.99
CA ALA A 13 7.51 -0.98 -9.92
C ALA A 13 9.03 -1.16 -9.98
N LEU A 14 9.51 -2.37 -10.28
CA LEU A 14 10.94 -2.68 -10.42
C LEU A 14 11.60 -1.91 -11.58
N MET A 15 10.85 -1.63 -12.66
CA MET A 15 11.37 -0.86 -13.80
C MET A 15 11.87 0.54 -13.39
N VAL A 16 11.29 1.16 -12.35
CA VAL A 16 11.75 2.47 -11.84
C VAL A 16 13.22 2.45 -11.41
N TYR A 17 13.75 1.28 -10.98
CA TYR A 17 15.17 1.14 -10.63
C TYR A 17 16.08 1.00 -11.86
N PHE A 18 15.60 0.34 -12.92
CA PHE A 18 16.42 0.02 -14.10
C PHE A 18 16.39 1.12 -15.17
N PHE A 19 15.36 1.95 -15.19
CA PHE A 19 15.26 3.08 -16.12
C PHE A 19 15.63 4.38 -15.41
N ASP A 20 16.40 5.22 -16.09
CA ASP A 20 16.81 6.55 -15.61
C ASP A 20 15.64 7.54 -15.70
N MET A 21 14.68 7.38 -14.80
CA MET A 21 13.47 8.19 -14.71
C MET A 21 13.70 9.40 -13.81
N SER A 22 13.00 10.51 -14.08
CA SER A 22 12.99 11.63 -13.15
C SER A 22 12.35 11.22 -11.82
N TYR A 23 12.79 11.86 -10.73
CA TYR A 23 12.29 11.56 -9.38
C TYR A 23 10.76 11.59 -9.29
N ALA A 24 10.13 12.61 -9.89
CA ALA A 24 8.68 12.76 -9.88
C ALA A 24 7.97 11.59 -10.59
N VAL A 25 8.50 11.14 -11.73
CA VAL A 25 7.92 10.02 -12.49
C VAL A 25 8.10 8.72 -11.73
N GLY A 26 9.30 8.44 -11.24
CA GLY A 26 9.59 7.22 -10.48
C GLY A 26 8.72 7.11 -9.22
N LEU A 27 8.64 8.18 -8.43
CA LEU A 27 7.80 8.21 -7.22
C LEU A 27 6.31 8.02 -7.55
N THR A 28 5.81 8.63 -8.62
CA THR A 28 4.41 8.49 -9.05
C THR A 28 4.10 7.03 -9.40
N ILE A 29 4.97 6.37 -10.15
CA ILE A 29 4.81 4.95 -10.50
C ILE A 29 4.81 4.08 -9.23
N LEU A 30 5.77 4.29 -8.33
CA LEU A 30 5.87 3.52 -7.08
C LEU A 30 4.64 3.69 -6.20
N VAL A 31 4.16 4.91 -6.00
CA VAL A 31 2.98 5.18 -5.17
C VAL A 31 1.72 4.56 -5.79
N ILE A 32 1.49 4.78 -7.08
CA ILE A 32 0.30 4.23 -7.76
C ILE A 32 0.31 2.70 -7.72
N THR A 33 1.44 2.07 -8.08
CA THR A 33 1.56 0.61 -8.08
C THR A 33 1.39 0.03 -6.68
N ALA A 34 1.91 0.69 -5.63
CA ALA A 34 1.73 0.26 -4.24
C ALA A 34 0.25 0.27 -3.80
N PHE A 35 -0.50 1.33 -4.11
CA PHE A 35 -1.93 1.40 -3.77
C PHE A 35 -2.77 0.39 -4.55
N ILE A 36 -2.48 0.19 -5.84
CA ILE A 36 -3.16 -0.83 -6.64
C ILE A 36 -2.84 -2.23 -6.11
N GLN A 37 -1.60 -2.51 -5.70
CA GLN A 37 -1.23 -3.79 -5.07
C GLN A 37 -1.98 -4.02 -3.76
N ALA A 38 -2.07 -3.01 -2.90
CA ALA A 38 -2.84 -3.10 -1.66
C ALA A 38 -4.33 -3.38 -1.92
N ALA A 39 -4.92 -2.73 -2.93
CA ALA A 39 -6.30 -2.98 -3.33
C ALA A 39 -6.50 -4.39 -3.91
N LEU A 40 -5.58 -4.86 -4.75
CA LEU A 40 -5.58 -6.21 -5.30
C LEU A 40 -5.51 -7.25 -4.19
N GLN A 41 -4.69 -7.02 -3.16
CA GLN A 41 -4.59 -7.88 -1.99
C GLN A 41 -5.93 -7.99 -1.25
N LEU A 42 -6.57 -6.85 -1.01
CA LEU A 42 -7.84 -6.79 -0.28
C LEU A 42 -9.00 -7.42 -1.07
N VAL A 43 -9.10 -7.15 -2.37
CA VAL A 43 -10.23 -7.59 -3.20
C VAL A 43 -10.06 -9.02 -3.70
N VAL A 44 -8.88 -9.36 -4.21
CA VAL A 44 -8.67 -10.61 -4.96
C VAL A 44 -8.05 -11.71 -4.13
N PHE A 45 -7.20 -11.40 -3.15
CA PHE A 45 -6.59 -12.44 -2.31
C PHE A 45 -7.37 -12.66 -1.02
N MET A 46 -7.83 -11.59 -0.38
CA MET A 46 -8.61 -11.70 0.85
C MET A 46 -10.11 -11.94 0.60
N HIS A 47 -10.60 -11.80 -0.63
CA HIS A 47 -12.03 -11.90 -0.98
C HIS A 47 -12.93 -11.18 0.04
N ALA A 48 -12.48 -9.99 0.50
CA ALA A 48 -12.99 -9.37 1.72
C ALA A 48 -14.49 -9.02 1.66
N GLY A 49 -15.06 -8.87 0.45
CA GLY A 49 -16.49 -8.59 0.24
C GLY A 49 -17.39 -9.82 0.14
N GLU A 50 -16.82 -11.01 -0.09
CA GLU A 50 -17.57 -12.25 -0.32
C GLU A 50 -17.66 -13.12 0.95
N SER A 51 -16.84 -12.82 1.97
CA SER A 51 -16.88 -13.52 3.24
C SER A 51 -18.14 -13.16 4.06
N ASP A 52 -18.69 -14.15 4.78
CA ASP A 52 -19.80 -13.96 5.71
C ASP A 52 -19.47 -12.92 6.80
N ASP A 53 -18.19 -12.81 7.17
CA ASP A 53 -17.67 -11.88 8.17
C ASP A 53 -17.14 -10.55 7.60
N LYS A 54 -17.58 -10.15 6.40
CA LYS A 54 -17.14 -8.91 5.72
C LYS A 54 -17.14 -7.69 6.64
N GLY A 55 -18.16 -7.51 7.48
CA GLY A 55 -18.25 -6.38 8.41
C GLY A 55 -17.06 -6.33 9.36
N THR A 56 -16.74 -7.45 9.99
CA THR A 56 -15.60 -7.60 10.91
C THR A 56 -14.27 -7.37 10.19
N ILE A 57 -14.11 -7.91 8.99
CA ILE A 57 -12.89 -7.77 8.18
C ILE A 57 -12.65 -6.29 7.84
N PHE A 58 -13.67 -5.58 7.33
CA PHE A 58 -13.53 -4.16 6.98
C PHE A 58 -13.27 -3.27 8.19
N THR A 59 -13.92 -3.54 9.34
CA THR A 59 -13.63 -2.81 10.58
C THR A 59 -12.20 -3.05 11.05
N ASN A 60 -11.70 -4.29 10.98
CA ASN A 60 -10.33 -4.61 11.35
C ASN A 60 -9.30 -3.93 10.45
N ILE A 61 -9.51 -3.94 9.12
CA ILE A 61 -8.63 -3.26 8.16
C ILE A 61 -8.60 -1.76 8.42
N TYR A 62 -9.78 -1.14 8.61
CA TYR A 62 -9.85 0.29 8.88
C TYR A 62 -9.11 0.67 10.18
N TYR A 63 -9.32 -0.11 11.24
CA TYR A 63 -8.60 0.07 12.50
C TYR A 63 -7.09 -0.12 12.34
N SER A 64 -6.66 -1.10 11.55
CA SER A 64 -5.25 -1.36 11.26
C SER A 64 -4.59 -0.22 10.47
N ILE A 65 -5.30 0.36 9.49
CA ILE A 65 -4.84 1.55 8.76
C ILE A 65 -4.69 2.73 9.71
N PHE A 66 -5.66 2.96 10.59
CA PHE A 66 -5.56 4.03 11.60
C PHE A 66 -4.33 3.87 12.48
N ILE A 67 -4.08 2.66 13.01
CA ILE A 67 -2.87 2.37 13.79
C ILE A 67 -1.61 2.67 12.96
N ALA A 68 -1.53 2.15 11.73
CA ALA A 68 -0.37 2.38 10.87
C ALA A 68 -0.09 3.87 10.64
N LEU A 69 -1.13 4.67 10.39
CA LEU A 69 -0.99 6.12 10.21
C LEU A 69 -0.54 6.82 11.50
N VAL A 70 -1.15 6.52 12.64
CA VAL A 70 -0.76 7.10 13.94
C VAL A 70 0.67 6.72 14.29
N THR A 71 1.09 5.48 14.04
CA THR A 71 2.46 5.04 14.30
C THR A 71 3.46 5.73 13.37
N VAL A 72 3.22 5.75 12.06
CA VAL A 72 4.16 6.36 11.10
C VAL A 72 4.23 7.87 11.30
N PHE A 73 3.10 8.57 11.38
CA PHE A 73 3.13 10.02 11.59
C PHE A 73 3.56 10.42 13.00
N GLY A 74 3.18 9.65 14.02
CA GLY A 74 3.60 9.90 15.39
C GLY A 74 5.12 9.75 15.54
N THR A 75 5.70 8.70 14.96
CA THR A 75 7.17 8.53 14.97
C THR A 75 7.87 9.63 14.19
N LEU A 76 7.40 9.96 12.98
CA LEU A 76 7.95 11.08 12.21
C LEU A 76 7.84 12.41 12.98
N LEU A 77 6.71 12.68 13.64
CA LEU A 77 6.54 13.86 14.49
C LEU A 77 7.57 13.89 15.61
N THR A 78 7.76 12.78 16.33
CA THR A 78 8.76 12.72 17.42
C THR A 78 10.19 12.89 16.93
N MET A 79 10.54 12.32 15.78
CA MET A 79 11.90 12.41 15.24
C MET A 79 12.22 13.77 14.62
N ILE A 80 11.22 14.45 14.03
CA ILE A 80 11.41 15.74 13.36
C ILE A 80 11.23 16.90 14.34
N TRP A 81 10.22 16.85 15.22
CA TRP A 81 9.85 17.94 16.14
C TRP A 81 10.13 17.65 17.61
N GLY A 82 10.21 16.39 18.02
CA GLY A 82 10.48 16.01 19.41
C GLY A 82 11.95 16.17 19.85
N TYR A 83 12.84 16.48 18.90
CA TYR A 83 14.25 16.80 19.12
C TYR A 83 14.59 18.30 18.92
N MET A 84 13.59 19.20 19.04
CA MET A 84 13.85 20.63 19.26
C MET A 84 13.91 20.94 20.76
#